data_AF-A0A7R7YE26-F1
#
_entry.id   AF-A0A7R7YE26-F1
#
_cell.length_a   1.000
_cell.length_b   1.000
_cell.length_c   1.000
_cell.angle_alpha   90.00
_cell.angle_beta   90.00
_cell.angle_gamma   90.00
#
_symmetry.space_group_name_H-M   'P 1'
#
loop_
_entity.id
_entity.type
_entity.pdbx_description
1 polymer ?
#
loop_
_entity_poly.entity_id
_entity_poly.type
_entity_poly.pdbx_seq_one_letter_code
_entity_poly.pdbx_strand_id
1 'polypeptide(L)'
;MQNWAVIEISSVTEGSEPIQLLHCAYRASQSGLVALVLNGVEPRAADRILDPVVADMPLTIPGVEYVSIDDDARVRDAVLSAGIVFVMTRRFRSAVLGLGVDRERIWPVRSILTRLGQEPRSRSVQWHLGNRLGLHRHLQIRHVGPLPEAERA
;
A
#
# COMPACT_ATOMS: atom_id res chain seq x y z
N MET A 1 5.80 -18.55 3.24
CA MET A 1 6.72 -17.40 3.01
C MET A 1 6.49 -16.37 4.11
N GLN A 2 7.39 -15.42 4.39
CA GLN A 2 7.12 -14.43 5.43
C GLN A 2 6.47 -13.17 4.84
N ASN A 3 5.17 -13.01 5.07
CA ASN A 3 4.46 -11.82 4.65
C ASN A 3 4.67 -10.69 5.66
N TRP A 4 4.83 -9.47 5.17
CA TRP A 4 4.87 -8.30 6.04
C TRP A 4 3.45 -7.87 6.41
N ALA A 5 2.54 -7.86 5.43
CA ALA A 5 1.13 -7.55 5.64
C ALA A 5 0.22 -8.50 4.84
N VAL A 6 -0.98 -8.72 5.36
CA VAL A 6 -2.10 -9.34 4.63
C VAL A 6 -3.22 -8.32 4.52
N ILE A 7 -3.81 -8.18 3.33
CA ILE A 7 -4.90 -7.24 3.07
C ILE A 7 -6.00 -7.97 2.31
N GLU A 8 -7.20 -7.96 2.86
CA GLU A 8 -8.38 -8.40 2.14
C GLU A 8 -8.81 -7.38 1.08
N ILE A 9 -9.02 -7.86 -0.15
CA ILE A 9 -9.61 -7.11 -1.25
C ILE A 9 -10.92 -7.81 -1.62
N SER A 10 -12.04 -7.12 -1.42
CA SER A 10 -13.37 -7.62 -1.76
C SER A 10 -14.08 -6.67 -2.71
N SER A 11 -14.93 -7.24 -3.57
CA SER A 11 -15.79 -6.48 -4.49
C SER A 11 -16.94 -5.78 -3.76
N VAL A 12 -17.26 -6.19 -2.52
CA VAL A 12 -18.24 -5.54 -1.66
C VAL A 12 -17.50 -4.53 -0.78
N THR A 13 -17.64 -3.24 -1.06
CA THR A 13 -16.90 -2.18 -0.37
C THR A 13 -17.69 -1.55 0.77
N GLU A 14 -17.19 -1.72 1.99
CA GLU A 14 -17.52 -0.83 3.12
C GLU A 14 -16.41 0.24 3.25
N GLY A 15 -16.55 1.35 2.53
CA GLY A 15 -15.84 2.60 2.83
C GLY A 15 -14.44 2.81 2.22
N SER A 16 -13.89 1.89 1.44
CA SER A 16 -12.68 2.14 0.62
C SER A 16 -12.80 1.48 -0.75
N GLU A 17 -12.54 2.25 -1.80
CA GLU A 17 -12.62 1.77 -3.19
C GLU A 17 -11.49 0.76 -3.46
N PRO A 18 -11.74 -0.37 -4.15
CA PRO A 18 -10.74 -1.44 -4.29
C PRO A 18 -9.45 -0.95 -4.96
N ILE A 19 -9.58 0.06 -5.84
CA ILE A 19 -8.47 0.74 -6.51
C ILE A 19 -7.50 1.34 -5.49
N GLN A 20 -8.00 2.12 -4.52
CA GLN A 20 -7.13 2.77 -3.53
C GLN A 20 -6.46 1.75 -2.61
N LEU A 21 -7.16 0.67 -2.24
CA LEU A 21 -6.60 -0.41 -1.45
C LEU A 21 -5.46 -1.11 -2.19
N LEU A 22 -5.65 -1.44 -3.46
CA LEU A 22 -4.64 -2.07 -4.31
C LEU A 22 -3.41 -1.15 -4.48
N HIS A 23 -3.62 0.14 -4.72
CA HIS A 23 -2.51 1.10 -4.81
C HIS A 23 -1.73 1.21 -3.49
N CYS A 24 -2.43 1.27 -2.36
CA CYS A 24 -1.78 1.32 -1.04
C CYS A 24 -0.98 0.05 -0.77
N ALA A 25 -1.57 -1.11 -1.05
CA ALA A 25 -0.91 -2.40 -0.85
C ALA A 25 0.35 -2.53 -1.70
N TYR A 26 0.26 -2.19 -2.99
CA TYR A 26 1.38 -2.28 -3.90
C TYR A 26 2.50 -1.32 -3.51
N ARG A 27 2.18 -0.09 -3.09
CA ARG A 27 3.19 0.84 -2.55
C ARG A 27 3.82 0.33 -1.27
N ALA A 28 3.02 -0.21 -0.37
CA ALA A 28 3.48 -0.74 0.91
C ALA A 28 4.39 -1.98 0.71
N SER A 29 4.28 -2.66 -0.44
CA SER A 29 5.16 -3.78 -0.77
C SER A 29 6.66 -3.42 -0.87
N GLN A 30 7.00 -2.14 -0.96
CA GLN A 30 8.39 -1.67 -0.83
C GLN A 30 9.03 -2.06 0.50
N SER A 31 8.23 -2.20 1.56
CA SER A 31 8.70 -2.54 2.91
C SER A 31 8.77 -4.05 3.15
N GLY A 32 8.13 -4.87 2.30
CA GLY A 32 8.07 -6.32 2.45
C GLY A 32 6.94 -6.93 1.61
N LEU A 33 6.94 -8.25 1.44
CA LEU A 33 5.91 -8.95 0.67
C LEU A 33 4.51 -8.72 1.27
N VAL A 34 3.56 -8.32 0.44
CA VAL A 34 2.17 -8.08 0.84
C VAL A 34 1.26 -9.12 0.20
N ALA A 35 0.51 -9.86 1.01
CA ALA A 35 -0.48 -10.79 0.52
C ALA A 35 -1.84 -10.11 0.35
N LEU A 36 -2.40 -10.21 -0.85
CA LEU A 36 -3.73 -9.74 -1.19
C LEU A 36 -4.69 -10.93 -1.21
N VAL A 37 -5.55 -11.01 -0.21
CA VAL A 37 -6.61 -12.03 -0.14
C VAL A 37 -7.79 -11.54 -0.97
N LEU A 38 -7.95 -12.13 -2.15
CA LEU A 38 -8.97 -11.77 -3.12
C LEU A 38 -10.28 -12.49 -2.79
N ASN A 39 -11.31 -11.71 -2.48
CA ASN A 39 -12.65 -12.18 -2.11
C ASN A 39 -13.68 -11.69 -3.14
N GLY A 40 -13.99 -12.53 -4.11
CA GLY A 40 -14.86 -12.15 -5.24
C GLY A 40 -14.23 -11.08 -6.14
N VAL A 41 -12.89 -11.02 -6.19
CA VAL A 41 -12.12 -10.17 -7.11
C VAL A 41 -11.21 -11.07 -7.94
N GLU A 42 -11.33 -10.94 -9.26
CA GLU A 42 -10.48 -11.68 -10.20
C GLU A 42 -9.04 -11.14 -10.17
N PRO A 43 -8.01 -12.01 -10.13
CA PRO A 43 -6.60 -11.60 -10.22
C PRO A 43 -6.32 -10.63 -11.38
N ARG A 44 -6.87 -10.93 -12.56
CA ARG A 44 -6.73 -10.08 -13.76
C ARG A 44 -7.37 -8.70 -13.62
N ALA A 45 -8.38 -8.56 -12.76
CA ALA A 45 -8.96 -7.27 -12.46
C ALA A 45 -8.03 -6.45 -11.55
N ALA A 46 -7.39 -7.10 -10.57
CA ALA A 46 -6.36 -6.48 -9.75
C ALA A 46 -5.14 -6.05 -10.58
N ASP A 47 -4.65 -6.91 -11.50
CA ASP A 47 -3.53 -6.58 -12.38
C ASP A 47 -3.79 -5.32 -13.21
N ARG A 48 -4.95 -5.22 -13.86
CA ARG A 48 -5.31 -4.04 -14.66
C ARG A 48 -5.33 -2.74 -13.84
N ILE A 49 -5.63 -2.83 -12.56
CA ILE A 49 -5.60 -1.67 -11.65
C ILE A 49 -4.14 -1.34 -11.26
N LEU A 50 -3.31 -2.36 -11.08
CA LEU A 50 -1.92 -2.19 -10.68
C LEU A 50 -0.97 -1.83 -11.84
N ASP A 51 -1.26 -2.23 -13.07
CA ASP A 51 -0.40 -2.02 -14.26
C ASP A 51 0.12 -0.57 -14.38
N PRO A 52 -0.72 0.49 -14.23
CA PRO A 52 -0.26 1.86 -14.29
C PRO A 52 0.70 2.24 -13.16
N VAL A 53 0.53 1.64 -11.98
CA VAL A 53 1.37 1.90 -10.80
C VAL A 53 2.68 1.13 -10.86
N VAL A 54 2.64 -0.10 -11.38
CA VAL A 54 3.81 -0.98 -11.55
C VAL A 54 4.88 -0.29 -12.40
N ALA A 55 4.48 0.41 -13.46
CA ALA A 55 5.37 1.12 -14.36
C ALA A 55 6.19 2.24 -13.67
N ASP A 56 5.67 2.82 -12.58
CA ASP A 56 6.29 3.95 -11.88
C ASP A 56 7.16 3.53 -10.68
N MET A 57 7.34 2.22 -10.44
CA MET A 57 8.00 1.70 -9.24
C MET A 57 9.34 1.02 -9.50
N PRO A 58 10.26 0.99 -8.50
CA PRO A 58 11.52 0.29 -8.62
C PRO A 58 11.32 -1.21 -8.88
N LEU A 59 12.08 -1.79 -9.80
CA LEU A 59 12.02 -3.21 -10.16
C LEU A 59 12.46 -4.16 -9.02
N THR A 60 12.97 -3.63 -7.92
CA THR A 60 13.55 -4.41 -6.80
C THR A 60 12.60 -4.59 -5.62
N ILE A 61 11.32 -4.21 -5.75
CA ILE A 61 10.36 -4.37 -4.65
C ILE A 61 9.91 -5.84 -4.52
N PRO A 62 9.67 -6.33 -3.28
CA PRO A 62 9.07 -7.64 -3.05
C PRO A 62 7.76 -7.89 -3.78
N GLY A 63 6.94 -6.84 -3.94
CA GLY A 63 5.67 -6.90 -4.66
C GLY A 63 4.51 -7.50 -3.84
N VAL A 64 3.46 -7.87 -4.55
CA VAL A 64 2.24 -8.43 -3.97
C VAL A 64 2.06 -9.87 -4.41
N GLU A 65 1.55 -10.72 -3.52
CA GLU A 65 1.06 -12.05 -3.88
C GLU A 65 -0.46 -12.08 -3.84
N TYR A 66 -1.08 -12.71 -4.84
CA TYR A 66 -2.52 -12.96 -4.82
C TYR A 66 -2.82 -14.32 -4.19
N VAL A 67 -3.77 -14.30 -3.26
CA VAL A 67 -4.28 -15.47 -2.55
C VAL A 67 -5.79 -15.46 -2.70
N SER A 68 -6.36 -16.54 -3.24
CA SER A 68 -7.83 -16.69 -3.25
C SER A 68 -8.33 -16.84 -1.82
N ILE A 69 -9.44 -16.18 -1.46
CA ILE A 69 -10.09 -16.40 -0.15
C ILE A 69 -10.52 -17.87 0.05
N ASP A 70 -10.72 -18.62 -1.02
CA ASP A 70 -11.14 -20.02 -0.97
C ASP A 70 -9.97 -21.01 -0.89
N ASP A 71 -8.72 -20.52 -0.95
CA ASP A 71 -7.52 -21.33 -0.67
C ASP A 71 -7.15 -21.23 0.82
N ASP A 72 -7.86 -22.00 1.64
CA ASP A 72 -7.71 -21.99 3.10
C ASP A 72 -6.26 -22.21 3.55
N ALA A 73 -5.51 -23.07 2.85
CA ALA A 73 -4.13 -23.38 3.19
C ALA A 73 -3.21 -22.17 2.95
N ARG A 74 -3.33 -21.51 1.79
CA ARG A 74 -2.52 -20.32 1.49
C ARG A 74 -2.96 -19.11 2.31
N VAL A 75 -4.26 -18.93 2.54
CA VAL A 75 -4.76 -17.89 3.45
C VAL A 75 -4.19 -18.07 4.85
N ARG A 76 -4.18 -19.30 5.36
CA ARG A 76 -3.62 -19.61 6.67
C ARG A 76 -2.12 -19.31 6.75
N ASP A 77 -1.32 -19.76 5.79
CA ASP A 77 0.12 -19.49 5.76
C ASP A 77 0.40 -17.97 5.73
N ALA A 78 -0.34 -17.26 4.86
CA ALA A 78 -0.19 -15.82 4.72
C ALA A 78 -0.55 -15.07 6.01
N VAL A 79 -1.68 -15.42 6.63
CA VAL A 79 -2.18 -14.77 7.85
C VAL A 79 -1.28 -15.04 9.06
N LEU A 80 -0.81 -16.27 9.24
CA LEU A 80 0.03 -16.63 10.38
C LEU A 80 1.41 -15.97 10.32
N SER A 81 1.96 -15.82 9.11
CA SER A 81 3.27 -15.19 8.89
C SER A 81 3.25 -13.66 8.94
N ALA A 82 2.08 -13.03 8.73
CA ALA A 82 1.96 -11.58 8.54
C ALA A 82 2.10 -10.73 9.80
N GLY A 83 2.95 -9.71 9.80
CA GLY A 83 3.03 -8.77 10.94
C GLY A 83 1.72 -8.03 11.23
N ILE A 84 0.93 -7.73 10.19
CA ILE A 84 -0.34 -7.01 10.27
C ILE A 84 -1.36 -7.59 9.28
N VAL A 85 -2.65 -7.61 9.66
CA VAL A 85 -3.75 -8.13 8.84
C VAL A 85 -4.87 -7.10 8.73
N PHE A 86 -5.23 -6.72 7.50
CA PHE A 86 -6.36 -5.83 7.22
C PHE A 86 -7.56 -6.62 6.71
N VAL A 87 -8.69 -6.46 7.40
CA VAL A 87 -9.94 -7.19 7.13
C VAL A 87 -11.04 -6.24 6.65
N MET A 88 -11.81 -6.67 5.67
CA MET A 88 -12.98 -5.95 5.13
C MET A 88 -14.27 -6.68 5.47
N THR A 89 -14.35 -7.99 5.22
CA THR A 89 -15.59 -8.75 5.38
C THR A 89 -15.64 -9.52 6.70
N ARG A 90 -16.86 -9.80 7.16
CA ARG A 90 -17.09 -10.67 8.32
C ARG A 90 -16.53 -12.09 8.10
N ARG A 91 -16.65 -12.62 6.88
CA ARG A 91 -16.14 -13.96 6.49
C ARG A 91 -14.65 -14.05 6.79
N PHE A 92 -13.87 -13.13 6.24
CA PHE A 92 -12.42 -13.16 6.43
C PHE A 92 -12.02 -12.83 7.86
N ARG A 93 -12.67 -11.85 8.51
CA ARG A 93 -12.43 -11.54 9.92
C ARG A 93 -12.65 -12.75 10.83
N SER A 94 -13.72 -13.51 10.62
CA SER A 94 -13.99 -14.73 11.37
C SER A 94 -12.93 -15.81 11.12
N ALA A 95 -12.47 -15.98 9.88
CA ALA A 95 -11.39 -16.90 9.55
C ALA A 95 -10.08 -16.53 10.27
N VAL A 96 -9.66 -15.26 10.20
CA VAL A 96 -8.44 -14.76 10.87
C VAL A 96 -8.51 -14.96 12.39
N LEU A 97 -9.65 -14.65 13.02
CA LEU A 97 -9.83 -14.87 14.46
C LEU A 97 -9.79 -16.37 14.83
N GLY A 98 -10.33 -17.24 13.97
CA GLY A 98 -10.28 -18.70 14.15
C GLY A 98 -8.86 -19.28 14.08
N LEU A 99 -7.92 -18.56 13.45
CA LEU A 99 -6.51 -18.95 13.38
C LEU A 99 -5.70 -18.55 14.62
N GLY A 100 -6.29 -17.84 15.58
CA GLY A 100 -5.61 -17.42 16.82
C GLY A 100 -4.67 -16.22 16.65
N VAL A 101 -4.85 -15.43 15.59
CA VAL A 101 -4.08 -14.19 15.38
C VAL A 101 -4.42 -13.18 16.47
N ASP A 102 -3.40 -12.51 17.01
CA ASP A 102 -3.57 -11.43 17.99
C ASP A 102 -4.48 -10.34 17.43
N ARG A 103 -5.47 -9.92 18.22
CA ARG A 103 -6.42 -8.86 17.86
C ARG A 103 -5.73 -7.53 17.59
N GLU A 104 -4.58 -7.26 18.22
CA GLU A 104 -3.80 -6.05 17.98
C GLU A 104 -3.17 -5.99 16.57
N ARG A 105 -3.07 -7.15 15.90
CA ARG A 105 -2.59 -7.26 14.51
C ARG A 105 -3.72 -7.14 13.49
N ILE A 106 -4.99 -7.16 13.92
CA ILE A 106 -6.15 -7.18 13.03
C ILE A 106 -6.77 -5.77 12.96
N TRP A 107 -6.76 -5.20 11.76
CA TRP A 107 -7.25 -3.84 11.50
C TRP A 107 -8.32 -3.84 10.43
N PRO A 108 -9.30 -2.91 10.46
CA PRO A 108 -10.21 -2.76 9.33
C PRO A 108 -9.46 -2.14 8.14
N VAL A 109 -9.82 -2.51 6.90
CA VAL A 109 -9.15 -1.99 5.68
C VAL A 109 -9.16 -0.47 5.58
N ARG A 110 -10.17 0.23 6.13
CA ARG A 110 -10.21 1.70 6.19
C ARG A 110 -9.04 2.33 6.96
N SER A 111 -8.35 1.56 7.81
CA SER A 111 -7.18 2.01 8.57
C SER A 111 -5.86 1.83 7.82
N ILE A 112 -5.89 1.31 6.59
CA ILE A 112 -4.69 1.02 5.79
C ILE A 112 -3.84 2.27 5.56
N LEU A 113 -4.47 3.42 5.28
CA LEU A 113 -3.75 4.68 5.06
C LEU A 113 -3.03 5.17 6.31
N THR A 114 -3.66 5.02 7.48
CA THR A 114 -3.07 5.42 8.76
C THR A 114 -1.97 4.46 9.21
N ARG A 115 -2.04 3.18 8.82
CA ARG A 115 -1.12 2.14 9.32
C ARG A 115 0.00 1.79 8.37
N LEU A 116 -0.26 1.74 7.07
CA LEU A 116 0.75 1.52 6.03
C LEU A 116 1.29 2.84 5.46
N GLY A 117 0.50 3.92 5.48
CA GLY A 117 0.90 5.24 4.96
C GLY A 117 1.67 6.12 5.97
N GLN A 118 2.00 5.63 7.17
CA GLN A 118 2.76 6.38 8.19
C GLN A 118 4.18 5.86 8.45
N GLU A 119 4.63 4.82 7.74
CA GLU A 119 6.03 4.39 7.77
C GLU A 119 6.72 4.87 6.49
N PRO A 120 7.51 5.96 6.59
CA PRO A 120 8.93 5.80 6.36
C PRO A 120 9.71 6.36 7.54
N ARG A 121 9.83 5.59 8.63
CA ARG A 121 10.87 5.84 9.65
C ARG A 121 12.13 5.04 9.35
N SER A 122 12.54 5.02 8.08
CA SER A 122 13.93 4.84 7.63
C SER A 122 13.96 4.90 6.10
N ARG A 123 14.69 5.89 5.57
CA ARG A 123 14.85 6.27 4.15
C ARG A 123 13.70 7.07 3.54
N SER A 124 13.92 8.38 3.59
CA SER A 124 13.20 9.47 2.97
C SER A 124 12.75 9.19 1.53
N VAL A 125 11.44 9.06 1.33
CA VAL A 125 10.77 9.59 0.14
C VAL A 125 9.57 10.40 0.64
N GLN A 126 9.75 11.72 0.61
CA GLN A 126 8.74 12.69 0.99
C GLN A 126 7.71 12.79 -0.13
N TRP A 127 6.52 12.24 0.07
CA TRP A 127 5.41 12.41 -0.87
C TRP A 127 4.53 13.59 -0.44
N HIS A 128 4.50 14.62 -1.27
CA HIS A 128 3.52 15.70 -1.17
C HIS A 128 2.16 15.18 -1.66
N LEU A 129 1.27 14.86 -0.72
CA LEU A 129 -0.16 14.80 -1.02
C LEU A 129 -0.61 16.24 -1.34
N GLY A 130 -1.09 16.47 -2.56
CA GLY A 130 -1.55 17.78 -3.00
C GLY A 130 -2.69 18.30 -2.15
N ASN A 131 -2.38 19.23 -1.24
CA ASN A 131 -3.37 20.08 -0.58
C ASN A 131 -4.01 21.01 -1.62
N ARG A 132 -5.24 20.69 -2.03
CA ARG A 132 -6.20 21.74 -2.42
C ARG A 132 -6.94 22.14 -1.16
N LEU A 133 -6.50 23.22 -0.52
CA LEU A 133 -7.31 24.15 0.29
C LEU A 133 -6.44 25.36 0.66
N GLY A 134 -6.80 26.52 0.12
CA GLY A 134 -6.71 27.81 0.82
C GLY A 134 -5.37 28.56 0.87
N LEU A 135 -5.41 29.74 0.22
CA LEU A 135 -4.80 31.02 0.63
C LEU A 135 -3.31 31.29 0.33
N HIS A 136 -3.15 32.18 -0.65
CA HIS A 136 -2.16 33.25 -0.76
C HIS A 136 -1.07 33.29 0.32
N ARG A 137 0.18 33.11 -0.11
CA ARG A 137 1.28 33.98 0.34
C ARG A 137 2.38 34.04 -0.71
N HIS A 138 2.57 35.26 -1.21
CA HIS A 138 3.78 35.75 -1.86
C HIS A 138 5.03 35.30 -1.12
N LEU A 139 6.01 34.73 -1.83
CA LEU A 139 7.41 34.82 -1.44
C LEU A 139 8.28 34.96 -2.69
N GLN A 140 9.20 35.91 -2.60
CA GLN A 140 9.94 36.56 -3.67
C GLN A 140 11.05 35.67 -4.26
N ILE A 141 11.22 35.77 -5.57
CA ILE A 141 12.40 35.27 -6.29
C ILE A 141 13.59 36.17 -5.88
N ARG A 142 14.57 35.61 -5.16
CA ARG A 142 15.90 36.22 -5.02
C ARG A 142 16.75 35.80 -6.22
N HIS A 143 16.99 36.76 -7.10
CA HIS A 143 18.07 36.72 -8.09
C HIS A 143 19.42 36.47 -7.39
N VAL A 144 20.15 35.46 -7.85
CA VAL A 144 21.60 35.36 -7.62
C VAL A 144 22.29 35.88 -8.88
N GLY A 145 23.14 36.89 -8.69
CA GLY A 145 23.90 37.60 -9.73
C GLY A 145 25.07 36.79 -10.32
N PRO A 146 25.97 37.46 -11.06
CA PRO A 146 26.35 37.05 -12.40
C PRO A 146 27.52 36.06 -12.48
N LEU A 147 27.59 35.34 -13.61
CA LEU A 147 28.70 34.50 -14.03
C LEU A 147 29.94 35.37 -14.35
N PRO A 148 31.16 34.96 -13.96
CA PRO A 148 32.37 35.65 -14.38
C PRO A 148 32.77 35.27 -15.81
N GLU A 149 33.01 36.30 -16.62
CA GLU A 149 33.86 36.24 -17.81
C GLU A 149 35.31 35.93 -17.39
N ALA A 150 35.92 34.92 -18.00
CA ALA A 150 37.21 35.06 -18.69
C ALA A 150 37.79 33.69 -19.07
N GLU A 151 38.13 33.62 -20.36
CA GLU A 151 39.36 33.03 -20.90
C GLU A 151 39.50 31.51 -21.11
N ARG A 152 39.53 31.19 -22.41
CA ARG A 152 40.42 30.28 -23.18
C ARG A 152 39.62 29.27 -23.99
N ALA A 153 39.77 29.14 -25.30
CA ALA A 153 40.64 29.77 -26.30
C ALA A 153 39.98 29.57 -27.67
#